data_AF-A0A2N0MCU4-F1
#
_entry.id   AF-A0A2N0MCU4-F1
#
_cell.length_a   1.000
_cell.length_b   1.000
_cell.length_c   1.000
_cell.angle_alpha   90.00
_cell.angle_beta   90.00
_cell.angle_gamma   90.00
#
_symmetry.space_group_name_H-M   'P 1'
#
loop_
_entity.id
_entity.type
_entity.pdbx_description
1 polymer ?
#
loop_
_entity_poly.entity_id
_entity_poly.type
_entity_poly.pdbx_seq_one_letter_code
_entity_poly.pdbx_strand_id
1 'polypeptide(L)'
;MDILGRDQFRAAVLRYIELPGARFLHALKLTPNSITLLGFAVCAVASFLAGGGWLLASGIVFLVGSGLDLMDGAVARLTNTVRPFGALLDSVFDRLGEAALFFGLVIYGLRAEFSDDYRLFFVTVMLLALIFSQLVSYLRARGEGLGVFSRAGVMTRPERVVLLGIGLISQQIVWFALAIAVVSCFTLFQRMFTIRNELNKGG
;
A
#
# COMPACT_ATOMS: atom_id res chain seq x y z
N MET A 1 -9.25 -16.48 -19.87
CA MET A 1 -9.15 -15.25 -20.70
C MET A 1 -8.56 -14.09 -19.87
N ASP A 2 -7.59 -14.34 -18.98
CA ASP A 2 -7.29 -13.41 -17.87
C ASP A 2 -5.78 -13.29 -17.51
N ILE A 3 -4.90 -13.66 -18.44
CA ILE A 3 -3.43 -13.53 -18.27
C ILE A 3 -2.89 -12.43 -19.20
N LEU A 4 -3.41 -12.35 -20.43
CA LEU A 4 -3.01 -11.36 -21.44
C LEU A 4 -3.33 -9.90 -21.04
N GLY A 5 -4.47 -9.63 -20.41
CA GLY A 5 -4.86 -8.26 -20.04
C GLY A 5 -4.02 -7.66 -18.91
N ARG A 6 -3.63 -8.47 -17.92
CA ARG A 6 -2.86 -8.01 -16.76
C ARG A 6 -1.40 -7.70 -17.13
N ASP A 7 -0.83 -8.49 -18.04
CA ASP A 7 0.54 -8.26 -18.53
C ASP A 7 0.60 -7.06 -19.48
N GLN A 8 -0.43 -6.85 -20.32
CA GLN A 8 -0.55 -5.65 -21.14
C GLN A 8 -0.72 -4.38 -20.30
N PHE A 9 -1.55 -4.43 -19.26
CA PHE A 9 -1.72 -3.31 -18.33
C PHE A 9 -0.42 -2.99 -17.59
N ARG A 10 0.29 -4.00 -17.07
CA ARG A 10 1.61 -3.81 -16.45
C ARG A 10 2.64 -3.22 -17.41
N ALA A 11 2.66 -3.70 -18.65
CA ALA A 11 3.54 -3.15 -19.68
C ALA A 11 3.21 -1.69 -20.01
N ALA A 12 1.92 -1.34 -20.03
CA ALA A 12 1.48 0.03 -20.24
C ALA A 12 1.89 0.95 -19.07
N VAL A 13 1.64 0.53 -17.83
CA VAL A 13 2.06 1.28 -16.62
C VAL A 13 3.57 1.48 -16.60
N LEU A 14 4.34 0.41 -16.86
CA LEU A 14 5.80 0.48 -16.94
C LEU A 14 6.26 1.50 -18.00
N ARG A 15 5.67 1.42 -19.20
CA ARG A 15 6.11 2.23 -20.35
C ARG A 15 5.71 3.70 -20.26
N TYR A 16 4.50 3.98 -19.79
CA TYR A 16 3.92 5.33 -19.83
C TYR A 16 4.02 6.07 -18.50
N ILE A 17 4.20 5.37 -17.38
CA ILE A 17 4.22 5.98 -16.04
C ILE A 17 5.58 5.78 -15.38
N GLU A 18 6.00 4.53 -15.16
CA GLU A 18 7.21 4.23 -14.38
C GLU A 18 8.48 4.74 -15.08
N LEU A 19 8.69 4.42 -16.36
CA LEU A 19 9.92 4.77 -17.07
C LEU A 19 10.11 6.29 -17.30
N PRO A 20 9.11 7.05 -17.80
CA PRO A 20 9.25 8.49 -17.96
C PRO A 20 9.48 9.18 -16.61
N GLY A 21 8.74 8.74 -15.61
CA GLY A 21 8.87 9.21 -14.24
C GLY A 21 10.24 8.95 -13.63
N ALA A 22 10.75 7.72 -13.75
CA ALA A 22 12.06 7.36 -13.26
C ALA A 22 13.18 8.13 -13.97
N ARG A 23 13.06 8.38 -15.28
CA ARG A 23 14.01 9.25 -16.00
C ARG A 23 13.99 10.67 -15.48
N PHE A 24 12.79 11.21 -15.20
CA PHE A 24 12.64 12.55 -14.62
C PHE A 24 13.28 12.64 -13.23
N LEU A 25 12.99 11.69 -12.33
CA LEU A 25 13.57 11.66 -10.98
C LEU A 25 15.09 11.46 -11.01
N HIS A 26 15.59 10.63 -11.93
CA HIS A 26 17.02 10.48 -12.17
C HIS A 26 17.66 11.80 -12.68
N ALA A 27 16.99 12.54 -13.55
CA ALA A 27 17.46 13.86 -14.00
C ALA A 27 17.55 14.87 -12.85
N LEU A 28 16.68 14.74 -11.83
CA LEU A 28 16.76 15.49 -10.57
C LEU A 28 17.84 14.98 -9.61
N LYS A 29 18.65 13.99 -10.01
CA LYS A 29 19.72 13.35 -9.21
C LYS A 29 19.22 12.73 -7.91
N LEU A 30 17.95 12.31 -7.87
CA LEU A 30 17.39 11.63 -6.71
C LEU A 30 17.82 10.15 -6.71
N THR A 31 18.30 9.70 -5.56
CA THR A 31 18.60 8.27 -5.35
C THR A 31 17.33 7.48 -5.09
N PRO A 32 17.29 6.15 -5.37
CA PRO A 32 16.13 5.31 -5.05
C PRO A 32 15.67 5.47 -3.60
N ASN A 33 16.59 5.38 -2.63
CA ASN A 33 16.27 5.55 -1.21
C ASN A 33 15.70 6.94 -0.88
N SER A 34 16.17 7.99 -1.55
CA SER A 34 15.64 9.35 -1.38
C SER A 34 14.20 9.45 -1.90
N ILE A 35 13.87 8.74 -2.98
CA ILE A 35 12.52 8.69 -3.54
C ILE A 35 11.59 7.95 -2.57
N THR A 36 12.01 6.82 -2.00
CA THR A 36 11.26 6.10 -0.97
C THR A 36 10.93 7.00 0.24
N LEU A 37 11.94 7.69 0.78
CA LEU A 37 11.78 8.59 1.92
C LEU A 37 10.86 9.79 1.59
N LEU A 38 10.97 10.32 0.37
CA LEU A 38 10.08 11.38 -0.10
C LEU A 38 8.64 10.89 -0.24
N GLY A 39 8.43 9.70 -0.80
CA GLY A 39 7.11 9.06 -0.89
C GLY A 39 6.45 8.93 0.48
N PHE A 40 7.20 8.44 1.48
CA PHE A 40 6.73 8.40 2.85
C PHE A 40 6.41 9.79 3.43
N ALA A 41 7.27 10.78 3.24
CA ALA A 41 7.02 12.14 3.71
C ALA A 41 5.71 12.71 3.12
N VAL A 42 5.45 12.46 1.84
CA VAL A 42 4.18 12.83 1.17
C VAL A 42 3.00 12.08 1.80
N CYS A 43 3.14 10.79 2.11
CA CYS A 43 2.11 10.02 2.82
C CYS A 43 1.86 10.54 4.24
N ALA A 44 2.88 11.03 4.95
CA ALA A 44 2.73 11.67 6.25
C ALA A 44 1.96 12.99 6.15
N VAL A 45 2.18 13.78 5.08
CA VAL A 45 1.36 14.96 4.78
C VAL A 45 -0.09 14.55 4.51
N ALA A 46 -0.33 13.48 3.74
CA ALA A 46 -1.68 12.96 3.53
C ALA A 46 -2.36 12.56 4.85
N SER A 47 -1.64 11.87 5.74
CA SER A 47 -2.12 11.54 7.09
C SER A 47 -2.54 12.77 7.89
N PHE A 48 -1.72 13.83 7.88
CA PHE A 48 -2.05 15.09 8.53
C PHE A 48 -3.32 15.73 7.95
N LEU A 49 -3.44 15.75 6.61
CA LEU A 49 -4.64 16.25 5.92
C LEU A 49 -5.88 15.43 6.27
N ALA A 50 -5.77 14.09 6.32
CA ALA A 50 -6.84 13.21 6.74
C ALA A 50 -7.31 13.59 8.15
N GLY A 51 -6.39 13.67 9.12
CA GLY A 51 -6.69 14.02 10.50
C GLY A 51 -7.28 15.42 10.69
N GLY A 52 -7.02 16.34 9.75
CA GLY A 52 -7.66 17.65 9.68
C GLY A 52 -9.05 17.66 9.02
N GLY A 53 -9.50 16.54 8.45
CA GLY A 53 -10.77 16.40 7.74
C GLY A 53 -10.72 16.75 6.24
N TRP A 54 -9.54 16.99 5.67
CA TRP A 54 -9.37 17.40 4.28
C TRP A 54 -9.27 16.16 3.39
N LEU A 55 -10.31 15.32 3.40
CA LEU A 55 -10.28 13.95 2.87
C LEU A 55 -9.96 13.89 1.38
N LEU A 56 -10.52 14.80 0.58
CA LEU A 56 -10.23 14.88 -0.86
C LEU A 56 -8.74 15.14 -1.13
N ALA A 57 -8.18 16.17 -0.48
CA ALA A 57 -6.77 16.53 -0.61
C ALA A 57 -5.87 15.40 -0.09
N SER A 58 -6.22 14.80 1.05
CA SER A 58 -5.55 13.63 1.60
C SER A 58 -5.51 12.48 0.59
N GLY A 59 -6.62 12.17 -0.08
CA GLY A 59 -6.68 11.08 -1.05
C GLY A 59 -5.75 11.29 -2.24
N ILE A 60 -5.74 12.51 -2.79
CA ILE A 60 -4.84 12.87 -3.90
C ILE A 60 -3.38 12.80 -3.46
N VAL A 61 -3.04 13.42 -2.33
CA VAL A 61 -1.66 13.44 -1.81
C VAL A 61 -1.18 12.03 -1.45
N PHE A 62 -2.05 11.19 -0.87
CA PHE A 62 -1.72 9.81 -0.55
C PHE A 62 -1.42 8.96 -1.79
N LEU A 63 -2.22 9.11 -2.85
CA LEU A 63 -1.97 8.41 -4.12
C LEU A 63 -0.67 8.85 -4.79
N VAL A 64 -0.35 10.16 -4.72
CA VAL A 64 0.93 10.67 -5.22
C VAL A 64 2.10 10.09 -4.42
N GLY A 65 2.05 10.16 -3.09
CA GLY A 65 3.11 9.65 -2.21
C GLY A 65 3.33 8.15 -2.35
N SER A 66 2.26 7.37 -2.36
CA SER A 66 2.31 5.91 -2.56
C SER A 66 2.69 5.53 -4.00
N GLY A 67 2.45 6.40 -4.97
CA GLY A 67 2.82 6.17 -6.37
C GLY A 67 4.30 6.41 -6.67
N LEU A 68 4.98 7.28 -5.91
CA LEU A 68 6.44 7.52 -6.04
C LEU A 68 7.26 6.24 -5.84
N ASP A 69 6.72 5.33 -5.05
CA ASP A 69 7.25 4.02 -4.74
C ASP A 69 7.38 3.12 -5.98
N LEU A 70 6.44 3.22 -6.94
CA LEU A 70 6.57 2.52 -8.23
C LEU A 70 7.79 3.00 -9.02
N MET A 71 8.23 4.23 -8.74
CA MET A 71 9.29 4.91 -9.48
C MET A 71 10.67 4.63 -8.89
N ASP A 72 10.80 4.38 -7.58
CA ASP A 72 12.11 4.15 -6.94
C ASP A 72 12.79 2.86 -7.45
N GLY A 73 12.02 1.79 -7.62
CA GLY A 73 12.48 0.52 -8.16
C GLY A 73 12.78 0.63 -9.64
N ALA A 74 12.01 1.45 -10.37
CA ALA A 74 12.31 1.76 -11.76
C ALA A 74 13.61 2.56 -11.90
N VAL A 75 13.86 3.56 -11.04
CA VAL A 75 15.13 4.29 -10.97
C VAL A 75 16.27 3.33 -10.66
N ALA A 76 16.15 2.48 -9.63
CA ALA A 76 17.19 1.54 -9.25
C ALA A 76 17.58 0.57 -10.37
N ARG A 77 16.60 0.11 -11.17
CA ARG A 77 16.82 -0.71 -12.36
C ARG A 77 17.49 0.08 -13.48
N LEU A 78 17.02 1.30 -13.76
CA LEU A 78 17.60 2.18 -14.79
C LEU A 78 19.05 2.55 -14.49
N THR A 79 19.40 2.75 -13.22
CA THR A 79 20.76 3.13 -12.79
C THR A 79 21.66 1.96 -12.44
N ASN A 80 21.18 0.71 -12.56
CA ASN A 80 21.89 -0.50 -12.11
C ASN A 80 22.36 -0.43 -10.64
N THR A 81 21.57 0.21 -9.76
CA THR A 81 21.88 0.36 -8.33
C THR A 81 20.94 -0.43 -7.42
N VAL A 82 20.35 -1.52 -7.92
CA VAL A 82 19.50 -2.41 -7.12
C VAL A 82 20.30 -3.00 -5.97
N ARG A 83 19.83 -2.83 -4.72
CA ARG A 83 20.49 -3.34 -3.50
C ARG A 83 19.48 -3.96 -2.54
N PRO A 84 19.85 -5.01 -1.78
CA PRO A 84 18.97 -5.63 -0.79
C PRO A 84 18.44 -4.65 0.27
N PHE A 85 19.29 -3.71 0.72
CA PHE A 85 18.87 -2.68 1.67
C PHE A 85 17.78 -1.75 1.09
N GLY A 86 17.84 -1.42 -0.20
CA GLY A 86 16.82 -0.60 -0.85
C GLY A 86 15.46 -1.31 -0.85
N ALA A 87 15.43 -2.60 -1.17
CA ALA A 87 14.20 -3.40 -1.11
C ALA A 87 13.63 -3.52 0.31
N LEU A 88 14.48 -3.61 1.33
CA LEU A 88 14.07 -3.56 2.74
C LEU A 88 13.47 -2.18 3.08
N LEU A 89 14.14 -1.10 2.68
CA LEU A 89 13.73 0.28 2.93
C LEU A 89 12.34 0.54 2.33
N ASP A 90 12.18 0.29 1.03
CA ASP A 90 10.93 0.32 0.26
C ASP A 90 9.80 -0.41 1.02
N SER A 91 10.02 -1.69 1.30
CA SER A 91 9.06 -2.53 2.03
C SER A 91 8.68 -2.01 3.42
N VAL A 92 9.58 -1.33 4.14
CA VAL A 92 9.29 -0.77 5.47
C VAL A 92 8.52 0.54 5.35
N PHE A 93 8.96 1.44 4.49
CA PHE A 93 8.38 2.77 4.32
C PHE A 93 7.00 2.73 3.64
N ASP A 94 6.75 1.73 2.82
CA ASP A 94 5.42 1.36 2.34
C ASP A 94 4.41 1.11 3.45
N ARG A 95 4.82 0.27 4.40
CA ARG A 95 3.99 -0.12 5.54
C ARG A 95 3.77 1.07 6.46
N LEU A 96 4.81 1.88 6.68
CA LEU A 96 4.71 3.11 7.45
C LEU A 96 3.80 4.14 6.76
N GLY A 97 3.84 4.26 5.43
CA GLY A 97 2.96 5.15 4.67
C GLY A 97 1.49 4.78 4.78
N GLU A 98 1.14 3.50 4.56
CA GLU A 98 -0.23 3.00 4.78
C GLU A 98 -0.66 3.18 6.25
N ALA A 99 0.20 2.84 7.21
CA ALA A 99 -0.10 2.98 8.64
C ALA A 99 -0.30 4.44 9.07
N ALA A 100 0.52 5.37 8.54
CA ALA A 100 0.38 6.79 8.78
C ALA A 100 -0.99 7.28 8.29
N LEU A 101 -1.43 6.88 7.10
CA LEU A 101 -2.76 7.28 6.61
C LEU A 101 -3.88 6.79 7.55
N PHE A 102 -3.85 5.51 7.95
CA PHE A 102 -4.84 4.98 8.90
C PHE A 102 -4.82 5.71 10.24
N PHE A 103 -3.63 6.08 10.74
CA PHE A 103 -3.51 6.90 11.94
C PHE A 103 -4.20 8.26 11.78
N GLY A 104 -3.97 8.95 10.65
CA GLY A 104 -4.65 10.20 10.32
C GLY A 104 -6.18 10.05 10.26
N LEU A 105 -6.66 8.96 9.66
CA LEU A 105 -8.09 8.63 9.61
C LEU A 105 -8.68 8.34 10.99
N VAL A 106 -7.95 7.68 11.89
CA VAL A 106 -8.39 7.51 13.29
C VAL A 106 -8.52 8.86 13.98
N ILE A 107 -7.54 9.76 13.83
CA ILE A 107 -7.63 11.13 14.37
C ILE A 107 -8.84 11.87 13.80
N TYR A 108 -9.11 11.74 12.50
CA TYR A 108 -10.31 12.29 11.87
C TYR A 108 -11.59 11.77 12.53
N GLY A 109 -11.73 10.45 12.67
CA GLY A 109 -12.91 9.83 13.28
C GLY A 109 -13.13 10.27 14.73
N LEU A 110 -12.06 10.51 15.49
CA LEU A 110 -12.13 10.99 16.87
C LEU A 110 -12.53 12.46 17.00
N ARG A 111 -12.24 13.28 16.00
CA ARG A 111 -12.51 14.73 15.99
C ARG A 111 -13.79 15.11 15.26
N ALA A 112 -14.26 14.27 14.33
CA ALA A 112 -15.48 14.49 13.58
C ALA A 112 -16.70 14.46 14.49
N GLU A 113 -17.73 15.22 14.11
CA GLU A 113 -19.02 15.29 14.81
C GLU A 113 -19.88 14.05 14.53
N PHE A 114 -19.36 12.88 14.91
CA PHE A 114 -20.04 11.60 14.82
C PHE A 114 -20.73 11.26 16.13
N SER A 115 -21.87 10.55 16.04
CA SER A 115 -22.45 9.87 17.20
C SER A 115 -21.44 8.88 17.78
N ASP A 116 -21.54 8.62 19.09
CA ASP A 116 -20.57 7.77 19.79
C ASP A 116 -20.51 6.35 19.19
N ASP A 117 -21.66 5.78 18.83
CA ASP A 117 -21.75 4.46 18.18
C ASP A 117 -21.05 4.46 16.81
N TYR A 118 -21.27 5.49 16.00
CA TYR A 118 -20.66 5.58 14.68
C TYR A 118 -19.16 5.84 14.78
N ARG A 119 -18.71 6.64 15.76
CA ARG A 119 -17.29 6.88 16.04
C ARG A 119 -16.58 5.59 16.42
N LEU A 120 -17.17 4.81 17.33
CA LEU A 120 -16.62 3.52 17.73
C LEU A 120 -16.53 2.57 16.52
N PHE A 121 -17.60 2.51 15.72
CA PHE A 121 -17.62 1.72 14.49
C PHE A 121 -16.53 2.16 13.50
N PHE A 122 -16.43 3.46 13.21
CA PHE A 122 -15.45 4.05 12.30
C PHE A 122 -14.01 3.68 12.72
N VAL A 123 -13.66 3.94 13.97
CA VAL A 123 -12.31 3.68 14.50
C VAL A 123 -12.01 2.19 14.44
N THR A 124 -12.97 1.34 14.82
CA THR A 124 -12.82 -0.13 14.75
C THR A 124 -12.53 -0.59 13.32
N VAL A 125 -13.27 -0.07 12.33
CA VAL A 125 -13.04 -0.41 10.91
C VAL A 125 -11.64 0.02 10.45
N MET A 126 -11.19 1.23 10.79
CA MET A 126 -9.84 1.70 10.43
C MET A 126 -8.75 0.82 11.03
N LEU A 127 -8.90 0.44 12.31
CA LEU A 127 -7.92 -0.41 12.99
C LEU A 127 -7.91 -1.84 12.44
N LEU A 128 -9.07 -2.44 12.15
CA LEU A 128 -9.13 -3.76 11.54
C LEU A 128 -8.52 -3.77 10.12
N ALA A 129 -8.83 -2.75 9.32
CA ALA A 129 -8.25 -2.57 7.99
C ALA A 129 -6.72 -2.46 8.06
N LEU A 130 -6.20 -1.65 9.00
CA LEU A 130 -4.77 -1.54 9.27
C LEU A 130 -4.17 -2.90 9.66
N ILE A 131 -4.71 -3.57 10.67
CA ILE A 131 -4.19 -4.86 11.17
C ILE A 131 -4.11 -5.90 10.05
N PHE A 132 -5.21 -6.11 9.31
CA PHE A 132 -5.23 -7.13 8.27
C PHE A 132 -4.34 -6.76 7.07
N SER A 133 -4.25 -5.48 6.69
CA SER A 133 -3.34 -5.03 5.62
C SER A 133 -1.86 -5.32 5.93
N GLN A 134 -1.45 -5.10 7.18
CA GLN A 134 -0.10 -5.36 7.66
C GLN A 134 0.18 -6.86 7.73
N LEU A 135 -0.76 -7.64 8.25
CA LEU A 135 -0.61 -9.10 8.37
C LEU A 135 -0.53 -9.80 7.01
N VAL A 136 -1.29 -9.36 6.00
CA VAL A 136 -1.17 -9.88 4.62
C VAL A 136 0.26 -9.66 4.08
N SER A 137 0.80 -8.45 4.31
CA SER A 137 2.15 -8.08 3.87
C SER A 137 3.24 -8.80 4.66
N TYR A 138 3.01 -9.09 5.94
CA TYR A 138 3.90 -9.87 6.80
C TYR A 138 3.93 -11.35 6.41
N LEU A 139 2.76 -11.98 6.22
CA LEU A 139 2.69 -13.39 5.81
C LEU A 139 3.41 -13.64 4.49
N ARG A 140 3.32 -12.69 3.55
CA ARG A 140 4.09 -12.76 2.30
C ARG A 140 5.60 -12.79 2.59
N ALA A 141 6.10 -11.80 3.31
CA ALA A 141 7.52 -11.70 3.62
C ALA A 141 8.03 -12.91 4.43
N ARG A 142 7.20 -13.40 5.38
CA ARG A 142 7.54 -14.58 6.18
C ARG A 142 7.52 -15.87 5.34
N GLY A 143 6.56 -16.01 4.43
CA GLY A 143 6.52 -17.12 3.47
C GLY A 143 7.76 -17.15 2.59
N GLU A 144 8.16 -16.00 2.03
CA GLU A 144 9.40 -15.87 1.24
C GLU A 144 10.63 -16.23 2.08
N GLY A 145 10.69 -15.80 3.34
CA GLY A 145 11.76 -16.18 4.28
C GLY A 145 11.78 -17.65 4.68
N LEU A 146 10.69 -18.39 4.47
CA LEU A 146 10.60 -19.85 4.64
C LEU A 146 10.81 -20.61 3.33
N GLY A 147 11.20 -19.92 2.24
CA GLY A 147 11.41 -20.52 0.92
C GLY A 147 10.13 -20.73 0.10
N VAL A 148 8.96 -20.25 0.57
CA VAL A 148 7.68 -20.37 -0.13
C VAL A 148 7.36 -19.08 -0.89
N PHE A 149 7.60 -19.09 -2.20
CA PHE A 149 7.30 -17.96 -3.08
C PHE A 149 5.87 -18.04 -3.61
N SER A 150 4.93 -17.45 -2.88
CA SER A 150 3.52 -17.41 -3.27
C SER A 150 3.10 -16.04 -3.80
N ARG A 151 2.63 -16.01 -5.07
CA ARG A 151 1.90 -14.87 -5.64
C ARG A 151 0.40 -14.89 -5.28
N ALA A 152 -0.05 -15.84 -4.46
CA ALA A 152 -1.47 -15.96 -4.10
C ALA A 152 -1.93 -14.84 -3.17
N GLY A 153 -3.17 -14.39 -3.36
CA GLY A 153 -3.86 -13.42 -2.52
C GLY A 153 -4.65 -12.42 -3.34
N VAL A 154 -5.92 -12.21 -2.97
CA VAL A 154 -6.86 -11.34 -3.70
C VAL A 154 -6.55 -9.86 -3.47
N MET A 155 -6.20 -9.49 -2.23
CA MET A 155 -5.85 -8.11 -1.87
C MET A 155 -4.32 -7.95 -1.78
N THR A 156 -3.71 -7.33 -2.77
CA THR A 156 -2.29 -6.92 -2.69
C THR A 156 -2.19 -5.42 -2.38
N ARG A 157 -0.97 -4.89 -2.25
CA ARG A 157 -0.75 -3.50 -1.83
C ARG A 157 -1.32 -2.48 -2.82
N PRO A 158 -1.06 -2.57 -4.15
CA PRO A 158 -1.60 -1.62 -5.10
C PRO A 158 -3.12 -1.49 -5.04
N GLU A 159 -3.85 -2.60 -4.89
CA GLU A 159 -5.31 -2.56 -4.78
C GLU A 159 -5.75 -1.80 -3.52
N ARG A 160 -5.08 -2.02 -2.37
CA ARG A 160 -5.38 -1.25 -1.14
C ARG A 160 -5.10 0.24 -1.29
N VAL A 161 -3.96 0.61 -1.87
CA VAL A 161 -3.59 2.01 -2.09
C VAL A 161 -4.64 2.72 -2.94
N VAL A 162 -5.06 2.08 -4.03
CA VAL A 162 -6.12 2.61 -4.91
C VAL A 162 -7.45 2.73 -4.17
N LEU A 163 -7.87 1.70 -3.42
CA LEU A 163 -9.12 1.72 -2.67
C LEU A 163 -9.13 2.79 -1.57
N LEU A 164 -8.02 2.98 -0.86
CA LEU A 164 -7.87 4.04 0.14
C LEU A 164 -7.94 5.42 -0.51
N GLY A 165 -7.24 5.63 -1.62
CA GLY A 165 -7.28 6.89 -2.37
C GLY A 165 -8.68 7.21 -2.89
N ILE A 166 -9.36 6.25 -3.53
CA ILE A 166 -10.73 6.43 -4.01
C ILE A 166 -11.70 6.65 -2.85
N GLY A 167 -11.57 5.90 -1.76
CA GLY A 167 -12.40 6.08 -0.56
C GLY A 167 -12.27 7.47 0.06
N LEU A 168 -11.06 8.02 0.07
CA LEU A 168 -10.79 9.39 0.51
C LEU A 168 -11.39 10.43 -0.45
N ILE A 169 -11.16 10.29 -1.76
CA ILE A 169 -11.62 11.24 -2.79
C ILE A 169 -13.16 11.27 -2.87
N SER A 170 -13.79 10.10 -2.80
CA SER A 170 -15.25 9.96 -2.79
C SER A 170 -15.89 10.27 -1.44
N GLN A 171 -15.08 10.50 -0.39
CA GLN A 171 -15.51 10.66 1.00
C GLN A 171 -16.30 9.46 1.56
N GLN A 172 -16.14 8.28 0.96
CA GLN A 172 -16.77 7.03 1.38
C GLN A 172 -15.79 6.09 2.10
N ILE A 173 -14.77 6.66 2.75
CA ILE A 173 -13.60 5.92 3.28
C ILE A 173 -13.96 4.75 4.18
N VAL A 174 -15.06 4.84 4.94
CA VAL A 174 -15.54 3.75 5.80
C VAL A 174 -15.85 2.48 5.02
N TRP A 175 -16.59 2.60 3.91
CA TRP A 175 -16.96 1.44 3.10
C TRP A 175 -15.75 0.81 2.41
N PHE A 176 -14.84 1.63 1.92
CA PHE A 176 -13.59 1.16 1.32
C PHE A 176 -12.67 0.49 2.35
N ALA A 177 -12.54 1.07 3.55
CA ALA A 177 -11.78 0.47 4.64
C ALA A 177 -12.42 -0.84 5.13
N LEU A 178 -13.75 -0.91 5.20
CA LEU A 178 -14.47 -2.14 5.54
C LEU A 178 -14.20 -3.23 4.49
N ALA A 179 -14.27 -2.90 3.20
CA ALA A 179 -13.93 -3.82 2.12
C ALA A 179 -12.47 -4.29 2.23
N ILE A 180 -11.53 -3.37 2.51
CA ILE A 180 -10.12 -3.70 2.74
C ILE A 180 -9.99 -4.66 3.93
N ALA A 181 -10.65 -4.39 5.06
CA ALA A 181 -10.59 -5.24 6.24
C ALA A 181 -11.08 -6.66 5.94
N VAL A 182 -12.26 -6.79 5.33
CA VAL A 182 -12.89 -8.09 5.01
C VAL A 182 -12.04 -8.88 4.00
N VAL A 183 -11.66 -8.27 2.88
CA VAL A 183 -10.91 -8.98 1.84
C VAL A 183 -9.47 -9.26 2.28
N SER A 184 -8.85 -8.39 3.09
CA SER A 184 -7.53 -8.65 3.66
C SER A 184 -7.57 -9.77 4.69
N CYS A 185 -8.62 -9.84 5.52
CA CYS A 185 -8.83 -10.97 6.43
C CYS A 185 -8.98 -12.28 5.66
N PHE A 186 -9.80 -12.31 4.61
CA PHE A 186 -9.90 -13.49 3.75
C PHE A 186 -8.55 -13.86 3.11
N THR A 187 -7.84 -12.86 2.56
CA THR A 187 -6.52 -13.03 1.94
C THR A 187 -5.47 -13.55 2.92
N LEU A 188 -5.56 -13.14 4.19
CA LEU A 188 -4.70 -13.63 5.27
C LEU A 188 -4.81 -15.14 5.43
N PHE A 189 -6.03 -15.64 5.62
CA PHE A 189 -6.28 -17.07 5.78
C PHE A 189 -5.91 -17.83 4.50
N GLN A 190 -6.28 -17.32 3.33
CA GLN A 190 -5.89 -17.89 2.05
C GLN A 190 -4.37 -18.09 1.97
N ARG A 191 -3.58 -17.04 2.24
CA ARG A 191 -2.11 -17.12 2.22
C ARG A 191 -1.57 -18.11 3.25
N MET A 192 -2.12 -18.11 4.47
CA MET A 192 -1.68 -19.01 5.53
C MET A 192 -1.88 -20.49 5.13
N PHE A 193 -3.04 -20.84 4.56
CA PHE A 193 -3.30 -22.19 4.07
C PHE A 193 -2.41 -22.55 2.87
N THR A 194 -2.19 -21.63 1.94
CA THR A 194 -1.25 -21.86 0.82
C THR A 194 0.16 -22.14 1.34
N ILE A 195 0.68 -21.33 2.27
CA ILE A 195 2.02 -21.51 2.84
C ILE A 195 2.11 -22.87 3.56
N ARG A 196 1.12 -23.22 4.39
CA ARG A 196 1.07 -24.53 5.07
C ARG A 196 1.14 -25.69 4.07
N ASN A 197 0.34 -25.63 3.01
CA ASN A 197 0.29 -26.71 2.02
C ASN A 197 1.60 -26.87 1.26
N GLU A 198 2.28 -25.78 0.91
CA GLU A 198 3.57 -25.83 0.22
C GLU A 198 4.69 -26.34 1.13
N LEU A 199 4.70 -25.93 2.41
CA LEU A 199 5.67 -26.45 3.39
C LEU A 199 5.50 -27.96 3.60
N ASN A 200 4.27 -28.46 3.63
CA ASN A 200 3.98 -29.88 3.79
C ASN A 200 4.34 -30.74 2.56
N LYS A 201 4.51 -30.14 1.38
CA LYS A 201 4.96 -30.85 0.17
C LYS A 201 6.48 -30.90 0.04
N GLY A 202 7.18 -29.98 0.70
CA GLY A 202 8.63 -29.81 0.63
C GLY A 202 9.42 -30.47 1.76
N GLY A 203 8.74 -31.09 2.73
CA GLY A 203 9.33 -31.95 3.76
C GLY A 203 9.05 -33.41 3.46
#